data_AF-A0A6B3CZH2-F1
#
_entry.id   AF-A0A6B3CZH2-F1
#
_cell.length_a   1.000
_cell.length_b   1.000
_cell.length_c   1.000
_cell.angle_alpha   90.00
_cell.angle_beta   90.00
_cell.angle_gamma   90.00
#
_symmetry.space_group_name_H-M   'P 1'
#
loop_
_entity.id
_entity.type
_entity.pdbx_description
1 polymer ?
#
loop_
_entity_poly.entity_id
_entity_poly.type
_entity_poly.pdbx_seq_one_letter_code
_entity_poly.pdbx_strand_id
1 'polypeptide(L)'
;MPEGHYAAPAEDLNALDPKVWAHTVGRDADGVVTVGGISVTQLAEEYGTPAYVLDEADFRDRARAWRTAFGDDADVFYAGK
;
A
#
# COMPACT_ATOMS: atom_id res chain seq x y z
N MET A 1 26.43 -17.51 10.14
CA MET A 1 25.44 -17.72 9.06
C MET A 1 24.66 -16.42 8.93
N PRO A 2 24.56 -15.76 7.77
CA PRO A 2 23.64 -14.64 7.66
C PRO A 2 22.23 -15.22 7.79
N GLU A 3 21.46 -14.74 8.78
CA GLU A 3 20.05 -15.09 8.92
C GLU A 3 19.33 -14.62 7.65
N GLY A 4 19.02 -15.56 6.76
CA GLY A 4 18.25 -15.24 5.57
C GLY A 4 16.83 -14.89 6.00
N HIS A 5 16.42 -13.64 5.80
CA HIS A 5 15.01 -13.22 5.82
C HIS A 5 14.26 -13.80 4.61
N TYR A 6 14.41 -15.10 4.36
CA TYR A 6 13.74 -15.79 3.27
C TYR A 6 12.37 -16.24 3.78
N ALA A 7 11.34 -15.48 3.41
CA ALA A 7 9.97 -15.99 3.49
C ALA A 7 9.77 -16.99 2.36
N ALA A 8 9.11 -18.12 2.65
CA ALA A 8 8.63 -18.99 1.58
C ALA A 8 7.71 -18.17 0.64
N PRO A 9 7.70 -18.47 -0.67
CA PRO A 9 6.76 -17.84 -1.59
C PRO A 9 5.32 -17.97 -1.09
N ALA A 10 4.49 -16.98 -1.40
CA ALA A 10 3.07 -17.04 -1.08
C ALA A 10 2.45 -18.31 -1.69
N GLU A 11 1.58 -18.98 -0.93
CA GLU A 11 0.84 -20.17 -1.41
C GLU A 11 -0.03 -19.83 -2.62
N ASP A 12 -0.57 -18.60 -2.66
CA ASP A 12 -1.25 -18.03 -3.81
C ASP A 12 -0.54 -16.76 -4.27
N LEU A 13 0.00 -16.80 -5.49
CA LEU A 13 0.68 -15.67 -6.11
C LEU A 13 -0.27 -14.50 -6.45
N ASN A 14 -1.58 -14.75 -6.50
CA ASN A 14 -2.59 -13.73 -6.77
C ASN A 14 -3.11 -13.03 -5.52
N ALA A 15 -2.86 -13.60 -4.33
CA ALA A 15 -3.28 -13.03 -3.07
C ALA A 15 -2.55 -11.71 -2.78
N LEU A 16 -3.31 -10.70 -2.38
CA LEU A 16 -2.78 -9.40 -1.97
C LEU A 16 -2.66 -9.40 -0.44
N ASP A 17 -1.44 -9.51 0.09
CA ASP A 17 -1.20 -9.49 1.54
C ASP A 17 -1.51 -8.09 2.12
N PRO A 18 -2.49 -7.96 3.03
CA PRO A 18 -2.88 -6.68 3.62
C PRO A 18 -1.79 -6.02 4.48
N LYS A 19 -0.71 -6.74 4.83
CA LYS A 19 0.46 -6.17 5.51
C LYS A 19 1.42 -5.46 4.55
N VAL A 20 1.35 -5.79 3.26
CA VAL A 20 2.26 -5.28 2.23
C VAL A 20 1.60 -4.17 1.42
N TRP A 21 0.35 -4.39 0.99
CA TRP A 21 -0.38 -3.46 0.13
C TRP A 21 -1.10 -2.37 0.94
N ALA A 22 -1.36 -1.22 0.31
CA ALA A 22 -2.20 -0.18 0.89
C ALA A 22 -3.63 -0.71 1.10
N HIS A 23 -4.32 -0.25 2.15
CA HIS A 23 -5.57 -0.88 2.58
C HIS A 23 -6.74 -0.72 1.59
N THR A 24 -6.66 0.18 0.61
CA THR A 24 -7.68 0.27 -0.46
C THR A 24 -7.35 -0.58 -1.68
N VAL A 25 -6.18 -1.22 -1.70
CA VAL A 25 -5.77 -2.07 -2.81
C VAL A 25 -6.57 -3.37 -2.78
N GLY A 26 -7.14 -3.70 -3.93
CA GLY A 26 -7.96 -4.89 -4.11
C GLY A 26 -7.84 -5.46 -5.51
N ARG A 27 -8.67 -6.44 -5.81
CA ARG A 27 -8.91 -6.95 -7.17
C ARG A 27 -10.38 -6.79 -7.49
N ASP A 28 -10.67 -6.34 -8.70
CA ASP A 28 -12.03 -6.29 -9.22
C ASP A 28 -12.53 -7.66 -9.71
N ALA A 29 -13.74 -7.69 -10.26
CA ALA A 29 -14.38 -8.92 -10.74
C ALA A 29 -13.67 -9.55 -11.94
N ASP A 30 -12.89 -8.77 -12.70
CA ASP A 30 -12.10 -9.23 -13.84
C ASP A 30 -10.68 -9.66 -13.41
N GLY A 31 -10.37 -9.53 -12.11
CA GLY A 31 -9.10 -9.90 -11.51
C GLY A 31 -8.02 -8.82 -11.64
N VAL A 32 -8.35 -7.63 -12.13
CA VAL A 32 -7.40 -6.51 -12.26
C VAL A 32 -7.20 -5.86 -10.89
N VAL A 33 -5.95 -5.52 -10.56
CA VAL A 33 -5.64 -4.81 -9.32
C VAL A 33 -6.18 -3.39 -9.40
N THR A 34 -6.80 -2.94 -8.31
CA THR A 34 -7.28 -1.56 -8.16
C THR A 34 -6.57 -0.86 -7.02
N VAL A 35 -6.27 0.43 -7.16
CA VAL A 35 -5.77 1.31 -6.09
C VAL A 35 -6.76 2.45 -5.92
N GLY A 36 -7.31 2.65 -4.71
CA GLY A 36 -8.35 3.65 -4.48
C GLY A 36 -9.61 3.44 -5.34
N GLY A 37 -9.86 2.20 -5.78
CA GLY A 37 -10.96 1.85 -6.68
C GLY A 37 -10.69 2.08 -8.18
N ILE A 38 -9.49 2.53 -8.58
CA ILE A 38 -9.11 2.72 -9.99
C ILE A 38 -8.23 1.55 -10.44
N SER A 39 -8.52 0.96 -11.60
CA SER A 39 -7.72 -0.15 -12.14
C SER A 39 -6.31 0.29 -12.53
N VAL A 40 -5.32 -0.56 -12.28
CA VAL A 40 -3.93 -0.28 -12.67
C VAL A 40 -3.74 -0.22 -14.18
N THR A 41 -4.61 -0.88 -14.95
CA THR A 41 -4.62 -0.80 -16.42
C THR A 41 -5.05 0.59 -16.89
N GLN A 42 -6.11 1.16 -16.31
CA GLN A 42 -6.52 2.53 -16.62
C GLN A 42 -5.42 3.53 -16.25
N LEU A 43 -4.80 3.37 -15.07
CA LEU A 43 -3.69 4.24 -14.65
C LEU A 43 -2.50 4.16 -15.62
N ALA A 44 -2.16 2.96 -16.10
CA ALA A 44 -1.08 2.77 -17.06
C ALA A 44 -1.41 3.36 -18.45
N GLU A 45 -2.65 3.24 -18.91
CA GLU A 45 -3.11 3.82 -20.18
C GLU A 45 -3.10 5.35 -20.13
N GLU A 46 -3.53 5.94 -19.02
CA GLU A 46 -3.66 7.39 -18.87
C GLU A 46 -2.32 8.09 -18.58
N TYR A 47 -1.49 7.50 -17.70
CA TYR A 47 -0.27 8.15 -17.20
C TYR A 47 1.03 7.50 -17.71
N GLY A 48 0.95 6.35 -18.38
CA GLY A 48 2.12 5.61 -18.86
C GLY A 48 2.86 4.84 -17.77
N THR A 49 3.94 4.17 -18.18
CA THR A 49 4.80 3.37 -17.29
C THR A 49 6.29 3.65 -17.53
N PRO A 50 7.16 3.59 -16.51
CA PRO A 50 6.87 3.26 -15.11
C PRO A 50 6.18 4.39 -14.35
N ALA A 51 5.31 4.04 -13.39
CA ALA A 51 4.59 4.98 -12.56
C ALA A 51 4.64 4.57 -11.08
N TYR A 52 4.70 5.57 -10.19
CA TYR A 52 4.44 5.40 -8.77
C TYR A 52 3.01 5.86 -8.49
N VAL A 53 2.19 4.97 -7.95
CA VAL A 53 0.81 5.26 -7.55
C VAL A 53 0.78 5.28 -6.02
N LEU A 54 0.44 6.42 -5.44
CA LEU A 54 0.30 6.59 -4.00
C LEU A 54 -1.18 6.60 -3.63
N ASP A 55 -1.57 5.72 -2.72
CA ASP A 55 -2.90 5.72 -2.12
C ASP A 55 -2.97 6.79 -1.01
N GLU A 56 -3.65 7.90 -1.31
CA GLU A 56 -3.81 9.01 -0.38
C GLU A 56 -4.62 8.63 0.87
N ALA A 57 -5.63 7.76 0.73
CA ALA A 57 -6.46 7.35 1.86
C ALA A 57 -5.62 6.56 2.86
N ASP A 58 -4.84 5.58 2.38
CA ASP A 58 -3.92 4.79 3.21
C ASP A 58 -2.85 5.66 3.87
N PHE A 59 -2.24 6.58 3.12
CA PHE A 59 -1.25 7.49 3.67
C PHE A 59 -1.82 8.34 4.81
N ARG A 60 -3.01 8.92 4.62
CA ARG A 60 -3.67 9.74 5.63
C ARG A 60 -4.13 8.93 6.83
N ASP A 61 -4.64 7.72 6.62
CA ASP A 61 -5.07 6.84 7.70
C ASP A 61 -3.90 6.40 8.58
N ARG A 62 -2.73 6.13 7.98
CA ARG A 62 -1.50 5.88 8.75
C ARG A 62 -1.10 7.10 9.58
N ALA A 63 -1.11 8.29 9.00
CA ALA A 63 -0.80 9.52 9.74
C ALA A 63 -1.75 9.72 10.93
N ARG A 64 -3.06 9.50 10.74
CA ARG A 64 -4.07 9.55 11.83
C ARG A 64 -3.83 8.47 12.89
N ALA A 65 -3.48 7.26 12.47
CA ALA A 65 -3.20 6.16 13.39
C ALA A 65 -2.01 6.48 14.30
N TRP A 66 -0.95 7.07 13.75
CA TRP A 66 0.21 7.52 14.54
C TRP A 66 -0.18 8.63 15.51
N ARG A 67 -0.92 9.64 15.02
CA ARG A 67 -1.37 10.73 15.89
C ARG A 67 -2.25 10.23 17.04
N THR A 68 -3.09 9.23 16.78
CA THR A 68 -3.92 8.59 17.79
C THR A 68 -3.08 7.78 18.79
N ALA A 69 -2.09 7.03 18.31
CA ALA A 69 -1.26 6.17 19.15
C ALA A 69 -0.33 6.95 20.10
N PHE A 70 0.21 8.09 19.65
CA PHE A 70 1.08 8.93 20.47
C PHE A 70 0.33 9.87 21.42
N GLY A 71 -0.98 10.07 21.21
CA GLY A 71 -1.79 10.96 22.05
C GLY A 71 -1.44 12.44 21.87
N ASP A 72 -2.07 13.30 22.66
CA ASP A 72 -2.02 14.76 22.48
C ASP A 72 -0.74 15.43 23.02
N ASP A 73 0.04 14.69 23.83
CA ASP A 73 1.26 15.19 24.47
C ASP A 73 2.51 15.07 23.58
N ALA A 74 2.35 14.56 22.35
CA ALA A 74 3.46 14.36 21.42
C ALA A 74 3.10 14.79 19.99
N ASP A 75 4.08 15.38 19.31
CA ASP A 75 4.02 15.70 17.90
C ASP A 75 4.46 14.51 17.04
N VAL A 76 3.81 14.32 15.89
CA VAL A 76 4.18 13.32 14.88
C VAL A 76 4.84 14.01 13.71
N PHE A 77 6.10 13.68 13.44
CA PHE A 77 6.89 14.27 12.35
C PHE A 77 7.05 13.28 11.19
N TYR A 78 6.79 13.75 9.96
CA TYR A 78 7.07 12.99 8.75
C TYR A 78 8.54 13.12 8.35
N ALA A 79 9.25 11.99 8.27
CA ALA A 79 10.64 11.94 7.83
C ALA A 79 10.72 11.92 6.29
N GLY A 80 10.59 13.08 5.66
CA GLY A 80 10.51 13.22 4.19
C GLY A 80 11.84 13.13 3.43
N LYS A 81 12.81 12.35 3.91
CA LYS A 81 14.13 12.20 3.29
C LYS A 81 14.22 10.92 2.46
#